data_AF-A0A7L4CMI5-F1
#
_entry.id   AF-A0A7L4CMI5-F1
#
_cell.length_a   1.000
_cell.length_b   1.000
_cell.length_c   1.000
_cell.angle_alpha   90.00
_cell.angle_beta   90.00
_cell.angle_gamma   90.00
#
_symmetry.space_group_name_H-M   'P 1'
#
loop_
_entity.id
_entity.type
_entity.pdbx_description
1 polymer ?
#
loop_
_entity_poly.entity_id
_entity_poly.type
_entity_poly.pdbx_seq_one_letter_code
_entity_poly.pdbx_strand_id
1 'polypeptide(L)'
;VSFWVVREILHAQTLKIRAEVLSHYIKTAKKLYELNNLHALMAVVSGLQSAPIFRLTKTWALLSRKDKATFEKLEYVMSKEDNYKRLRDYISSLKMTPCIPYLGIYLSDLTYIDSAYPSTGSILESEQRTNLMNNILRIISDLQQSCEYDIPLLPHVQKYLNSVQYIEELQKFVEDDNYKLSLKIEPGTSTPYSAASREDLVGSEVGASPQSGRKNVAAEGALLPATPPSPRNLIPHGHRKCHSLGYNFIHKMNTAEFKSATFPNAGPRHLLDDSVMEPHVPSRGQAESSTLSSGISIG
;
A
#
# COMPACT_ATOMS: atom_id res chain seq x y z
N VAL A 1 -15.49 7.42 5.90
CA VAL A 1 -14.61 8.58 5.56
C VAL A 1 -14.08 8.51 4.13
N SER A 2 -13.41 7.43 3.70
CA SER A 2 -12.89 7.30 2.32
C SER A 2 -13.96 7.52 1.23
N PHE A 3 -15.11 6.86 1.37
CA PHE A 3 -16.26 7.06 0.48
C PHE A 3 -16.71 8.53 0.39
N TRP A 4 -16.81 9.20 1.54
CA TRP A 4 -17.18 10.61 1.61
C TRP A 4 -16.20 11.50 0.84
N VAL A 5 -14.89 11.30 1.01
CA VAL A 5 -13.84 12.02 0.27
C VAL A 5 -14.02 11.86 -1.24
N VAL A 6 -14.21 10.63 -1.71
CA VAL A 6 -14.41 10.33 -3.14
C VAL A 6 -15.68 11.02 -3.64
N ARG A 7 -16.78 10.90 -2.91
CA ARG A 7 -18.07 11.48 -3.28
C ARG A 7 -18.01 12.99 -3.43
N GLU A 8 -17.47 13.72 -2.45
CA GLU A 8 -17.42 15.18 -2.49
C GLU A 8 -16.54 15.69 -3.65
N ILE A 9 -15.44 14.99 -3.96
CA ILE A 9 -14.58 15.36 -5.11
C ILE A 9 -15.32 15.12 -6.43
N LEU A 10 -15.94 13.95 -6.62
CA LEU A 10 -16.59 13.61 -7.89
C LEU A 10 -17.85 14.44 -8.18
N HIS A 11 -18.56 14.89 -7.14
CA HIS A 11 -19.79 15.69 -7.27
C HIS A 11 -19.53 17.20 -7.33
N ALA A 12 -18.27 17.64 -7.29
CA ALA A 12 -17.93 19.05 -7.47
C ALA A 12 -18.34 19.54 -8.87
N GLN A 13 -19.06 20.66 -8.91
CA GLN A 13 -19.75 21.16 -10.11
C GLN A 13 -18.81 21.54 -11.27
N THR A 14 -17.59 22.02 -10.96
CA THR A 14 -16.63 22.47 -11.96
C THR A 14 -15.25 21.90 -11.67
N LEU A 15 -14.39 21.85 -12.69
CA LEU A 15 -12.99 21.41 -12.54
C LEU A 15 -12.23 22.26 -11.50
N LYS A 16 -12.46 23.58 -11.48
CA LYS A 16 -11.81 24.49 -10.53
C LYS A 16 -12.24 24.18 -9.09
N ILE A 17 -13.55 24.08 -8.83
CA ILE A 17 -14.08 23.74 -7.50
C ILE A 17 -13.58 22.35 -7.09
N ARG A 18 -13.56 21.39 -8.02
CA ARG A 18 -13.05 20.04 -7.74
C ARG A 18 -11.59 20.03 -7.31
N ALA A 19 -10.74 20.83 -7.94
CA ALA A 19 -9.34 20.98 -7.54
C ALA A 19 -9.20 21.65 -6.16
N GLU A 20 -10.07 22.63 -5.83
CA GLU A 20 -10.12 23.25 -4.51
C GLU A 20 -10.55 22.26 -3.42
N VAL A 21 -11.58 21.44 -3.68
CA VAL A 21 -12.03 20.37 -2.78
C VAL A 21 -10.92 19.31 -2.58
N LEU A 22 -10.23 18.92 -3.65
CA LEU A 22 -9.12 17.97 -3.56
C LEU A 22 -7.94 18.55 -2.76
N SER A 23 -7.58 19.82 -2.97
CA SER A 23 -6.60 20.55 -2.15
C SER A 23 -7.04 20.63 -0.68
N HIS A 24 -8.32 20.85 -0.42
CA HIS A 24 -8.88 20.86 0.94
C HIS A 24 -8.67 19.52 1.65
N TYR A 25 -8.93 18.39 0.97
CA TYR A 25 -8.70 17.07 1.57
C TYR A 25 -7.23 16.75 1.83
N ILE A 26 -6.30 17.25 1.00
CA ILE A 26 -4.86 17.14 1.28
C ILE A 26 -4.50 17.92 2.56
N LYS A 27 -5.06 19.11 2.75
CA LYS A 27 -4.86 19.92 3.97
C LYS A 27 -5.48 19.27 5.19
N THR A 28 -6.66 18.66 5.05
CA THR A 28 -7.30 17.86 6.10
C THR A 28 -6.45 16.66 6.47
N ALA A 29 -5.93 15.91 5.50
CA ALA A 29 -5.02 14.80 5.73
C ALA A 29 -3.76 15.25 6.47
N LYS A 30 -3.18 16.40 6.09
CA LYS A 30 -2.05 17.00 6.81
C LYS A 30 -2.41 17.30 8.27
N LYS A 31 -3.61 17.84 8.55
CA LYS A 31 -4.07 18.10 9.91
C LYS A 31 -4.30 16.81 10.71
N LEU A 32 -4.83 15.77 10.09
CA LEU A 32 -4.96 14.45 10.72
C LEU A 32 -3.59 13.86 11.07
N TYR A 33 -2.58 14.05 10.21
CA TYR A 33 -1.20 13.66 10.50
C TYR A 33 -0.62 14.46 11.69
N GLU A 34 -0.83 15.77 11.73
CA GLU A 34 -0.39 16.61 12.86
C GLU A 34 -1.07 16.23 14.19
N LEU A 35 -2.31 15.71 14.14
CA LEU A 35 -3.06 15.20 15.30
C LEU A 35 -2.75 13.73 15.62
N ASN A 36 -1.86 13.06 14.87
CA ASN A 36 -1.64 11.61 14.95
C ASN A 36 -2.94 10.78 14.83
N ASN A 37 -3.95 11.29 14.13
CA ASN A 37 -5.13 10.50 13.78
C ASN A 37 -4.85 9.70 12.50
N LEU A 38 -4.08 8.63 12.68
CA LEU A 38 -3.57 7.78 11.60
C LEU A 38 -4.67 6.94 10.97
N HIS A 39 -5.71 6.60 11.73
CA HIS A 39 -6.90 5.93 11.20
C HIS A 39 -7.60 6.77 10.12
N ALA A 40 -7.98 8.01 10.46
CA ALA A 40 -8.66 8.89 9.53
C ALA A 40 -7.73 9.36 8.40
N LEU A 41 -6.44 9.59 8.70
CA LEU A 41 -5.43 9.90 7.70
C LEU A 41 -5.37 8.80 6.63
N MET A 42 -5.27 7.54 7.03
CA MET A 42 -5.28 6.40 6.09
C MET A 42 -6.56 6.39 5.25
N ALA A 43 -7.71 6.68 5.85
CA ALA A 43 -8.98 6.73 5.12
C ALA A 43 -9.03 7.86 4.07
N VAL A 44 -8.45 9.03 4.35
CA VAL A 44 -8.38 10.13 3.38
C VAL A 44 -7.35 9.82 2.28
N VAL A 45 -6.14 9.38 2.63
CA VAL A 45 -5.08 9.03 1.67
C VAL A 45 -5.55 7.93 0.72
N SER A 46 -6.14 6.86 1.24
CA SER A 46 -6.71 5.78 0.41
C SER A 46 -7.85 6.25 -0.48
N GLY A 47 -8.70 7.18 -0.01
CA GLY A 47 -9.72 7.81 -0.84
C GLY A 47 -9.14 8.59 -2.02
N LEU A 48 -8.07 9.37 -1.79
CA LEU A 48 -7.37 10.12 -2.83
C LEU A 48 -6.60 9.22 -3.81
N GLN A 49 -6.05 8.09 -3.33
CA GLN A 49 -5.39 7.08 -4.16
C GLN A 49 -6.35 6.12 -4.87
N SER A 50 -7.65 6.19 -4.58
CA SER A 50 -8.64 5.32 -5.21
C SER A 50 -8.71 5.57 -6.71
N ALA A 51 -9.00 4.51 -7.48
CA ALA A 51 -9.09 4.56 -8.94
C ALA A 51 -9.90 5.74 -9.51
N PRO A 52 -11.13 6.07 -9.00
CA PRO A 52 -11.90 7.19 -9.54
C PRO A 52 -11.26 8.56 -9.31
N ILE A 53 -10.42 8.74 -8.29
CA ILE A 53 -9.78 10.03 -7.97
C ILE A 53 -8.38 10.12 -8.59
N PHE A 54 -7.57 9.07 -8.48
CA PHE A 54 -6.19 9.06 -8.96
C PHE A 54 -6.09 9.36 -10.47
N ARG A 55 -7.08 8.92 -11.26
CA ARG A 55 -7.12 9.14 -12.72
C ARG A 55 -7.46 10.55 -13.17
N LEU A 56 -7.90 11.45 -12.28
CA LEU A 56 -8.37 12.81 -12.62
C LEU A 56 -7.20 13.75 -12.94
N THR A 57 -6.46 13.46 -14.01
CA THR A 57 -5.19 14.12 -14.34
C THR A 57 -5.33 15.64 -14.45
N LYS A 58 -6.45 16.16 -14.95
CA LYS A 58 -6.68 17.61 -15.05
C LYS A 58 -6.89 18.24 -13.67
N THR A 59 -7.63 17.55 -12.79
CA THR A 59 -7.81 18.00 -11.40
C THR A 59 -6.47 18.04 -10.64
N TRP A 60 -5.67 16.96 -10.73
CA TRP A 60 -4.35 16.90 -10.09
C TRP A 60 -3.37 17.93 -10.66
N ALA A 61 -3.47 18.25 -11.95
CA ALA A 61 -2.63 19.26 -12.58
C ALA A 61 -2.81 20.65 -11.97
N LEU A 62 -4.03 21.00 -11.53
CA LEU A 62 -4.37 22.30 -10.94
C LEU A 62 -3.90 22.48 -9.48
N LEU A 63 -3.40 21.44 -8.83
CA LEU A 63 -2.86 21.57 -7.48
C LEU A 63 -1.58 22.39 -7.45
N SER A 64 -1.43 23.15 -6.36
CA SER A 64 -0.16 23.82 -6.05
C SER A 64 0.97 22.81 -5.83
N ARG A 65 2.21 23.21 -6.10
CA ARG A 65 3.41 22.38 -5.81
C ARG A 65 3.48 21.98 -4.34
N LYS A 66 3.06 22.87 -3.43
CA LYS A 66 3.01 22.62 -1.99
C LYS A 66 2.03 21.53 -1.61
N ASP A 67 0.83 21.54 -2.19
CA ASP A 67 -0.19 20.52 -1.91
C ASP A 67 0.26 19.16 -2.46
N LYS A 68 0.84 19.11 -3.67
CA LYS A 68 1.41 17.87 -4.24
C LYS A 68 2.48 17.26 -3.35
N ALA A 69 3.48 18.05 -2.94
CA ALA A 69 4.54 17.59 -2.05
C ALA A 69 4.01 17.15 -0.67
N THR A 70 2.96 17.81 -0.18
CA THR A 70 2.29 17.40 1.07
C THR A 70 1.65 16.03 0.91
N PHE A 71 0.91 15.81 -0.19
CA PHE A 71 0.27 14.53 -0.47
C PHE A 71 1.31 13.40 -0.63
N GLU A 72 2.37 13.62 -1.41
CA GLU A 72 3.47 12.65 -1.59
C GLU A 72 4.11 12.24 -0.26
N LYS A 73 4.33 13.20 0.66
CA LYS A 73 4.83 12.92 2.01
C LYS A 73 3.87 12.05 2.81
N LEU A 74 2.58 12.35 2.77
CA LEU A 74 1.57 11.59 3.52
C LEU A 74 1.42 10.17 2.96
N GLU A 75 1.40 10.02 1.64
CA GLU A 75 1.44 8.74 0.94
C GLU A 75 2.68 7.91 1.33
N TYR A 76 3.85 8.55 1.39
CA TYR A 76 5.10 7.88 1.76
C TYR A 76 5.03 7.25 3.16
N VAL A 77 4.51 7.99 4.15
CA VAL A 77 4.38 7.50 5.53
C VAL A 77 3.28 6.44 5.66
N MET A 78 2.17 6.59 4.93
CA MET A 78 1.05 5.63 4.94
C MET A 78 1.26 4.42 4.00
N SER A 79 2.44 4.29 3.39
CA SER A 79 2.70 3.23 2.42
C SER A 79 2.55 1.84 3.04
N LYS A 80 2.00 0.91 2.24
CA LYS A 80 1.85 -0.51 2.60
C LYS A 80 3.15 -1.31 2.44
N GLU A 81 4.19 -0.68 1.91
CA GLU A 81 5.51 -1.29 1.71
C GLU A 81 6.04 -1.92 3.00
N ASP A 82 6.63 -3.11 2.86
CA ASP A 82 7.22 -3.89 3.95
C ASP A 82 6.29 -4.03 5.16
N ASN A 83 5.04 -4.45 4.90
CA ASN A 83 3.99 -4.60 5.92
C ASN A 83 3.79 -3.32 6.77
N TYR A 84 3.66 -2.17 6.09
CA TYR A 84 3.48 -0.87 6.74
C TYR A 84 4.65 -0.48 7.66
N LYS A 85 5.89 -0.87 7.33
CA LYS A 85 7.08 -0.62 8.17
C LYS A 85 7.17 0.83 8.65
N ARG A 86 7.04 1.80 7.74
CA ARG A 86 7.17 3.23 8.07
C ARG A 86 6.09 3.70 9.05
N LEU A 87 4.86 3.24 8.85
CA LEU A 87 3.75 3.56 9.76
C LEU A 87 3.94 2.94 11.14
N ARG A 88 4.43 1.68 11.19
CA ARG A 88 4.75 0.99 12.45
C ARG A 88 5.89 1.67 13.20
N ASP A 89 6.96 2.05 12.49
CA ASP A 89 8.09 2.81 13.05
C ASP A 89 7.60 4.16 13.59
N TYR A 90 6.75 4.86 12.82
CA TYR A 90 6.17 6.13 13.22
C TYR A 90 5.34 6.00 14.49
N ILE A 91 4.40 5.05 14.56
CA ILE A 91 3.59 4.80 15.78
C ILE A 91 4.48 4.49 16.97
N SER A 92 5.52 3.67 16.78
CA SER A 92 6.45 3.30 17.85
C SER A 92 7.26 4.50 18.37
N SER A 93 7.44 5.53 17.54
CA SER A 93 8.13 6.77 17.92
C SER A 93 7.26 7.74 18.72
N LEU A 94 5.93 7.61 18.68
CA LEU A 94 4.96 8.51 19.32
C LEU A 94 4.80 8.27 20.84
N LYS A 95 5.90 8.18 21.57
CA LYS A 95 5.84 7.98 23.03
C LYS A 95 5.18 9.20 23.68
N MET A 96 4.19 8.96 24.54
CA MET A 96 3.49 9.98 25.34
C MET A 96 2.75 11.06 24.52
N THR A 97 2.31 10.73 23.30
CA THR A 97 1.47 11.64 22.49
C THR A 97 0.17 10.94 22.10
N PRO A 98 -1.00 11.60 22.22
CA PRO A 98 -2.26 11.06 21.76
C PRO A 98 -2.19 10.63 20.29
N CYS A 99 -2.69 9.43 19.99
CA CYS A 99 -2.64 8.83 18.66
C CYS A 99 -3.85 7.91 18.46
N ILE A 100 -4.53 8.06 17.31
CA ILE A 100 -5.56 7.09 16.87
C ILE A 100 -4.91 6.21 15.80
N PRO A 101 -4.53 4.96 16.12
CA PRO A 101 -3.80 4.10 15.20
C PRO A 101 -4.67 3.63 14.03
N TYR A 102 -4.04 3.39 12.88
CA TYR A 102 -4.70 2.64 11.80
C TYR A 102 -4.81 1.16 12.20
N LEU A 103 -5.98 0.78 12.71
CA LEU A 103 -6.22 -0.55 13.29
C LEU A 103 -5.97 -1.73 12.33
N GLY A 104 -6.02 -1.50 11.01
CA GLY A 104 -5.82 -2.55 10.02
C GLY A 104 -4.48 -3.30 10.13
N ILE A 105 -3.41 -2.65 10.63
CA ILE A 105 -2.11 -3.32 10.84
C ILE A 105 -2.20 -4.36 11.95
N TYR A 106 -2.87 -4.03 13.06
CA TYR A 106 -3.01 -4.93 14.20
C TYR A 106 -4.03 -6.04 13.92
N LEU A 107 -5.10 -5.76 13.19
CA LEU A 107 -6.04 -6.79 12.74
C LEU A 107 -5.37 -7.80 11.80
N SER A 108 -4.46 -7.32 10.94
CA SER A 108 -3.66 -8.20 10.08
C SER A 108 -2.73 -9.09 10.91
N ASP A 109 -2.08 -8.53 11.93
CA ASP A 109 -1.21 -9.29 12.84
C ASP A 109 -2.01 -10.35 13.61
N LEU A 110 -3.19 -10.00 14.14
CA LEU A 110 -4.07 -10.94 14.83
C LEU A 110 -4.56 -12.06 13.90
N THR A 111 -4.91 -11.73 12.65
CA THR A 111 -5.31 -12.73 11.64
C THR A 111 -4.17 -13.66 11.28
N TYR A 112 -2.94 -13.14 11.20
CA TYR A 112 -1.75 -13.93 10.96
C TYR A 112 -1.46 -14.89 12.11
N ILE A 113 -1.51 -14.42 13.37
CA ILE A 113 -1.36 -15.25 14.56
C ILE A 113 -2.44 -16.33 14.58
N ASP A 114 -3.70 -15.98 14.25
CA ASP A 114 -4.81 -16.92 14.22
C ASP A 114 -4.62 -18.05 13.22
N SER A 115 -4.07 -17.72 12.04
CA SER A 115 -3.78 -18.67 10.97
C SER A 115 -2.57 -19.56 11.27
N ALA A 116 -1.54 -19.00 11.93
CA ALA A 116 -0.30 -19.71 12.26
C ALA A 116 -0.45 -20.61 13.49
N TYR A 117 -1.31 -20.21 14.45
CA TYR A 117 -1.55 -20.92 15.71
C TYR A 117 -3.07 -21.09 15.93
N PRO A 118 -3.71 -22.07 15.26
CA PRO A 118 -5.14 -22.34 15.40
C PRO A 118 -5.53 -22.67 16.83
N SER A 119 -6.75 -22.29 17.24
CA SER A 119 -7.28 -22.58 18.58
C SER A 119 -7.46 -24.07 18.87
N THR A 120 -7.53 -24.91 17.83
CA THR A 120 -7.56 -26.38 17.92
C THR A 120 -6.17 -27.01 17.93
N GLY A 121 -5.10 -26.20 18.00
CA GLY A 121 -3.72 -26.66 18.04
C GLY A 121 -3.35 -27.36 19.35
N SER A 122 -2.11 -27.83 19.41
CA SER A 122 -1.50 -28.38 20.62
C SER A 122 -1.45 -27.36 21.76
N ILE A 123 -1.23 -27.82 23.00
CA ILE A 123 -1.13 -26.96 24.19
C ILE A 123 -0.04 -25.89 24.02
N LEU A 124 1.11 -26.25 23.43
CA LEU A 124 2.22 -25.31 23.20
C LEU A 124 1.86 -24.22 22.18
N GLU A 125 1.13 -24.57 21.12
CA GLU A 125 0.64 -23.59 20.13
C GLU A 125 -0.41 -22.67 20.75
N SER A 126 -1.24 -23.17 21.66
CA SER A 126 -2.23 -22.38 22.40
C SER A 126 -1.57 -21.32 23.31
N GLU A 127 -0.45 -21.66 23.95
CA GLU A 127 0.32 -20.71 24.77
C GLU A 127 0.97 -19.63 23.90
N GLN A 128 1.63 -20.02 22.80
CA GLN A 128 2.23 -19.07 21.85
C GLN A 128 1.19 -18.10 21.27
N ARG A 129 0.04 -18.62 20.84
CA ARG A 129 -1.10 -17.83 20.36
C ARG A 129 -1.50 -16.79 21.41
N THR A 130 -1.75 -17.23 22.64
CA THR A 130 -2.20 -16.38 23.74
C THR A 130 -1.20 -15.26 24.02
N ASN A 131 0.09 -15.60 24.11
CA ASN A 131 1.15 -14.63 24.38
C ASN A 131 1.26 -13.57 23.27
N LEU A 132 1.26 -13.99 22.00
CA LEU A 132 1.35 -13.06 20.86
C LEU A 132 0.11 -12.17 20.74
N MET A 133 -1.10 -12.73 20.89
CA MET A 133 -2.33 -11.93 20.86
C MET A 133 -2.40 -10.94 22.03
N ASN A 134 -2.04 -11.36 23.25
CA ASN A 134 -2.01 -10.49 24.42
C ASN A 134 -1.03 -9.33 24.25
N ASN A 135 0.11 -9.55 23.59
CA ASN A 135 1.05 -8.46 23.26
C ASN A 135 0.39 -7.39 22.36
N ILE A 136 -0.35 -7.81 21.33
CA ILE A 136 -1.07 -6.87 20.44
C ILE A 136 -2.19 -6.15 21.19
N LEU A 137 -2.98 -6.87 21.98
CA LEU A 137 -4.07 -6.29 22.78
C LEU A 137 -3.55 -5.27 23.80
N ARG A 138 -2.39 -5.54 24.42
CA ARG A 138 -1.73 -4.59 25.33
C ARG A 138 -1.33 -3.31 24.60
N ILE A 139 -0.71 -3.41 23.42
CA ILE A 139 -0.35 -2.23 22.61
C ILE A 139 -1.60 -1.39 22.28
N ILE A 140 -2.70 -2.04 21.87
CA ILE A 140 -3.95 -1.34 21.57
C ILE A 140 -4.51 -0.65 22.83
N SER A 141 -4.50 -1.34 23.98
CA SER A 141 -4.93 -0.76 25.26
C SER A 141 -4.11 0.47 25.65
N ASP A 142 -2.78 0.41 25.51
CA ASP A 142 -1.90 1.54 25.83
C ASP A 142 -2.18 2.76 24.94
N LEU A 143 -2.45 2.52 23.65
CA LEU A 143 -2.85 3.58 22.70
C LEU A 143 -4.22 4.18 23.04
N GLN A 144 -5.17 3.38 23.53
CA GLN A 144 -6.48 3.88 23.97
C GLN A 144 -6.38 4.76 25.22
N GLN A 145 -5.57 4.35 26.20
CA GLN A 145 -5.40 5.09 27.45
C GLN A 145 -4.71 6.44 27.26
N SER A 146 -3.82 6.55 26.27
CA SER A 146 -3.11 7.80 25.94
C SER A 146 -3.88 8.71 24.98
N CYS A 147 -5.07 8.30 24.52
CA CYS A 147 -5.85 8.98 23.50
C CYS A 147 -6.75 10.08 24.09
N GLU A 148 -6.14 11.18 24.52
CA GLU A 148 -6.87 12.39 24.93
C GLU A 148 -6.66 13.53 23.94
N TYR A 149 -7.76 14.08 23.42
CA TYR A 149 -7.74 15.18 22.47
C TYR A 149 -8.52 16.37 23.01
N ASP A 150 -7.86 17.52 23.15
CA ASP A 150 -8.51 18.79 23.44
C ASP A 150 -8.97 19.45 22.12
N ILE A 151 -10.09 18.95 21.57
CA ILE A 151 -10.69 19.45 20.33
C ILE A 151 -12.11 19.91 20.64
N PRO A 152 -12.45 21.19 20.42
CA PRO A 152 -13.80 21.68 20.66
C PRO A 152 -14.79 20.99 19.71
N LEU A 153 -15.85 20.45 20.28
CA LEU A 153 -16.92 19.83 19.51
C LEU A 153 -17.69 20.88 18.72
N LEU A 154 -17.83 20.67 17.41
CA LEU A 154 -18.69 21.47 16.53
C LEU A 154 -19.90 20.63 16.12
N PRO A 155 -21.07 20.77 16.78
CA PRO A 155 -22.21 19.87 16.59
C PRO A 155 -22.73 19.83 15.15
N HIS A 156 -22.73 20.99 14.46
CA HIS A 156 -23.19 21.09 13.07
C HIS A 156 -22.27 20.33 12.10
N VAL A 157 -20.94 20.37 12.32
CA VAL A 157 -19.97 19.61 11.52
C VAL A 157 -20.13 18.12 11.77
N GLN A 158 -20.23 17.71 13.03
CA GLN A 158 -20.42 16.30 13.39
C GLN A 158 -21.72 15.75 12.80
N LYS A 159 -22.81 16.51 12.88
CA LYS A 159 -24.10 16.14 12.27
C LYS A 159 -23.98 15.97 10.75
N TYR A 160 -23.28 16.87 10.06
CA TYR A 160 -23.03 16.73 8.63
C TYR A 160 -22.21 15.48 8.32
N LEU A 161 -21.11 15.24 9.03
CA LEU A 161 -20.26 14.06 8.80
C LEU A 161 -21.03 12.75 9.06
N ASN A 162 -21.87 12.70 10.10
CA ASN A 162 -22.71 11.56 10.43
C ASN A 162 -23.91 11.37 9.50
N SER A 163 -24.30 12.39 8.72
CA SER A 163 -25.37 12.26 7.72
C SER A 163 -24.97 11.40 6.52
N VAL A 164 -23.68 11.15 6.34
CA VAL A 164 -23.16 10.31 5.26
C VAL A 164 -23.32 8.85 5.62
N GLN A 165 -24.43 8.26 5.19
CA GLN A 165 -24.68 6.82 5.36
C GLN A 165 -23.72 6.01 4.48
N TYR A 166 -23.15 4.98 5.09
CA TYR A 166 -22.36 3.96 4.42
C TYR A 166 -23.04 2.61 4.64
N ILE A 167 -23.28 1.88 3.55
CA ILE A 167 -23.87 0.55 3.56
C ILE A 167 -22.83 -0.37 2.95
N GLU A 168 -22.28 -1.28 3.76
CA GLU A 168 -21.13 -2.11 3.40
C GLU A 168 -21.46 -3.05 2.23
N GLU A 169 -22.67 -3.60 2.21
CA GLU A 169 -23.17 -4.50 1.17
C GLU A 169 -23.25 -3.82 -0.21
N LEU A 170 -23.34 -2.49 -0.25
CA LEU A 170 -23.39 -1.69 -1.47
C LEU A 170 -22.02 -1.21 -1.93
N GLN A 171 -20.94 -1.51 -1.22
CA GLN A 171 -19.61 -0.97 -1.50
C GLN A 171 -19.19 -1.17 -2.96
N LYS A 172 -19.32 -2.40 -3.49
CA LYS A 172 -18.92 -2.70 -4.87
C LYS A 172 -19.70 -1.88 -5.90
N PHE A 173 -21.01 -1.77 -5.70
CA PHE A 173 -21.87 -0.98 -6.58
C PHE A 173 -21.46 0.50 -6.57
N VAL A 174 -21.20 1.03 -5.38
CA VAL A 174 -20.77 2.41 -5.16
C VAL A 174 -19.39 2.68 -5.77
N GLU A 175 -18.43 1.75 -5.66
CA GLU A 175 -17.11 1.86 -6.28
C GLU A 175 -17.21 1.91 -7.81
N ASP A 176 -18.01 1.03 -8.40
CA ASP A 176 -18.25 0.98 -9.84
C ASP A 176 -18.90 2.28 -10.34
N ASP A 177 -19.90 2.79 -9.62
CA ASP A 177 -20.60 4.03 -9.99
C ASP A 177 -19.72 5.27 -9.83
N ASN A 178 -18.88 5.33 -8.78
CA ASN A 178 -17.87 6.38 -8.64
C ASN A 178 -16.87 6.35 -9.79
N TYR A 179 -16.45 5.17 -10.26
CA TYR A 179 -15.56 5.06 -11.40
C TYR A 179 -16.23 5.51 -12.71
N LYS A 180 -17.49 5.11 -12.94
CA LYS A 180 -18.29 5.59 -14.08
C LYS A 180 -18.46 7.11 -14.04
N LEU A 181 -18.73 7.70 -12.88
CA LEU A 181 -18.83 9.15 -12.71
C LEU A 181 -17.50 9.84 -13.00
N SER A 182 -16.39 9.29 -12.51
CA SER A 182 -15.03 9.79 -12.83
C SER A 182 -14.78 9.83 -14.35
N LEU A 183 -15.16 8.78 -15.08
CA LEU A 183 -15.04 8.73 -16.54
C LEU A 183 -15.90 9.79 -17.23
N LYS A 184 -17.07 10.11 -16.69
CA LYS A 184 -17.96 11.16 -17.24
C LYS A 184 -17.39 12.56 -17.03
N ILE A 185 -16.86 12.86 -15.82
CA ILE A 185 -16.36 14.21 -15.50
C ILE A 185 -14.99 14.50 -16.11
N GLU A 186 -14.14 13.49 -16.28
CA GLU A 186 -12.86 13.57 -16.99
C GLU A 186 -12.69 12.32 -17.88
N PRO A 187 -13.25 12.36 -19.11
CA PRO A 187 -13.01 11.32 -20.10
C PRO A 187 -11.50 11.16 -20.33
N GLY A 188 -11.04 9.91 -20.45
CA GLY A 188 -9.65 9.64 -20.79
C GLY A 188 -9.27 10.36 -22.09
N THR A 189 -7.99 10.71 -22.25
CA THR A 189 -7.47 11.13 -23.56
C THR A 189 -7.69 9.98 -24.52
N SER A 190 -8.72 10.09 -25.36
CA SER A 190 -8.95 9.18 -26.47
C SER A 190 -7.67 9.13 -27.30
N THR A 191 -6.97 8.00 -27.25
CA THR A 191 -6.28 7.55 -28.46
C THR A 191 -7.37 7.47 -29.53
N PRO A 192 -7.18 8.08 -30.72
CA PRO A 192 -8.14 7.94 -31.80
C PRO A 192 -8.07 6.48 -32.26
N TYR A 193 -8.90 5.62 -31.68
CA TYR A 193 -9.13 4.29 -32.23
C TYR A 193 -9.92 4.48 -33.51
N SER A 194 -9.34 3.99 -34.61
CA SER A 194 -9.88 3.95 -35.95
C SER A 194 -11.39 3.73 -35.98
N ALA A 195 -12.13 4.82 -36.19
CA ALA A 195 -13.40 4.77 -36.89
C ALA A 195 -13.06 4.72 -38.39
N ALA A 196 -12.68 3.54 -38.87
CA ALA A 196 -12.71 3.24 -40.29
C ALA A 196 -13.66 2.06 -40.48
N SER A 197 -14.72 2.36 -41.21
CA SER A 197 -15.89 1.56 -41.52
C SER A 197 -15.58 0.09 -41.82
N ARG A 198 -16.38 -0.82 -41.26
CA ARG A 198 -16.61 -2.14 -41.84
C ARG A 198 -17.85 -2.04 -42.71
N GLU A 199 -17.66 -1.75 -43.99
CA GLU A 199 -18.64 -1.98 -45.05
C GLU A 199 -17.91 -2.60 -46.25
N ASP A 200 -18.28 -3.87 -46.50
CA ASP A 200 -18.51 -4.54 -47.78
C ASP A 200 -17.43 -4.68 -48.89
N LEU A 201 -17.01 -5.95 -49.04
CA LEU A 201 -17.11 -6.83 -50.24
C LEU A 201 -16.44 -6.46 -51.60
N VAL A 202 -15.65 -7.45 -52.06
CA VAL A 202 -15.42 -7.92 -53.45
C VAL A 202 -14.43 -7.17 -54.34
N GLY A 203 -13.52 -7.95 -54.97
CA GLY A 203 -13.08 -7.65 -56.34
C GLY A 203 -11.61 -7.90 -56.65
N SER A 204 -11.36 -8.89 -57.50
CA SER A 204 -10.07 -9.40 -57.97
C SER A 204 -9.36 -8.54 -59.04
N GLU A 205 -8.06 -8.82 -59.23
CA GLU A 205 -7.29 -8.84 -60.49
C GLU A 205 -6.52 -7.61 -61.03
N VAL A 206 -5.19 -7.84 -61.12
CA VAL A 206 -4.27 -7.64 -62.27
C VAL A 206 -3.74 -6.23 -62.62
N GLY A 207 -2.40 -6.14 -62.71
CA GLY A 207 -1.76 -5.59 -63.92
C GLY A 207 -0.71 -4.47 -63.80
N ALA A 208 0.55 -4.86 -63.99
CA ALA A 208 1.61 -4.17 -64.77
C ALA A 208 2.25 -2.83 -64.29
N SER A 209 3.58 -2.91 -64.13
CA SER A 209 4.62 -1.86 -64.26
C SER A 209 4.63 -1.19 -65.67
N PRO A 210 5.53 -0.23 -66.06
CA PRO A 210 6.77 0.23 -65.40
C PRO A 210 7.20 1.72 -65.56
N GLN A 211 8.18 2.09 -64.73
CA GLN A 211 9.43 2.86 -65.00
C GLN A 211 9.48 4.25 -65.70
N SER A 212 10.28 5.12 -65.05
CA SER A 212 11.46 5.88 -65.58
C SER A 212 11.31 7.37 -65.92
N GLY A 213 12.30 8.15 -65.42
CA GLY A 213 12.66 9.50 -65.86
C GLY A 213 13.39 10.29 -64.76
N ARG A 214 14.67 10.01 -64.47
CA ARG A 214 15.92 10.61 -65.00
C ARG A 214 16.34 11.99 -64.42
N LYS A 215 17.54 11.97 -63.78
CA LYS A 215 18.69 12.93 -63.87
C LYS A 215 18.51 14.31 -63.19
N ASN A 216 19.49 15.01 -62.59
CA ASN A 216 20.96 14.87 -62.44
C ASN A 216 21.49 15.95 -61.43
N VAL A 217 22.57 15.63 -60.71
CA VAL A 217 23.80 16.42 -60.39
C VAL A 217 23.80 17.66 -59.45
N ALA A 218 24.44 17.44 -58.28
CA ALA A 218 25.51 18.18 -57.55
C ALA A 218 25.47 19.70 -57.25
N ALA A 219 25.72 20.05 -55.98
CA ALA A 219 26.76 21.00 -55.51
C ALA A 219 26.91 20.96 -53.96
N GLU A 220 28.04 21.45 -53.47
CA GLU A 220 28.74 21.21 -52.20
C GLU A 220 28.13 21.74 -50.89
N GLY A 221 28.45 21.04 -49.79
CA GLY A 221 29.25 21.59 -48.68
C GLY A 221 28.60 22.56 -47.68
N ALA A 222 28.22 22.04 -46.49
CA ALA A 222 28.46 22.70 -45.20
C ALA A 222 28.20 21.73 -44.03
N LEU A 223 29.23 21.56 -43.19
CA LEU A 223 29.20 20.82 -41.93
C LEU A 223 28.33 21.53 -40.88
N LEU A 224 27.40 20.81 -40.24
CA LEU A 224 26.90 21.11 -38.89
C LEU A 224 26.60 19.80 -38.12
N PRO A 225 26.76 19.78 -36.78
CA PRO A 225 26.90 18.54 -36.03
C PRO A 225 25.58 17.89 -35.59
N ALA A 226 25.63 16.57 -35.42
CA ALA A 226 24.54 15.73 -34.96
C ALA A 226 24.14 16.02 -33.50
N THR A 227 22.89 16.39 -33.28
CA THR A 227 22.25 16.36 -31.95
C THR A 227 21.67 14.97 -31.67
N PRO A 228 21.85 14.40 -30.47
CA PRO A 228 21.42 13.03 -30.16
C PRO A 228 19.89 12.91 -30.02
N PRO A 229 19.29 11.75 -30.35
CA PRO A 229 17.87 11.53 -30.19
C PRO A 229 17.49 11.37 -28.71
N SER A 230 16.43 12.06 -28.31
CA SER A 230 15.76 11.94 -27.01
C SER A 230 15.26 10.50 -26.77
N PRO A 231 15.45 9.89 -25.59
CA PRO A 231 14.88 8.58 -25.30
C PRO A 231 13.41 8.73 -24.91
N ARG A 232 12.51 8.63 -25.90
CA ARG A 232 11.15 8.16 -25.68
C ARG A 232 11.21 6.64 -25.50
N ASN A 233 11.13 6.16 -24.27
CA ASN A 233 10.71 4.79 -23.93
C ASN A 233 10.18 4.78 -22.49
N LEU A 234 8.94 5.24 -22.31
CA LEU A 234 8.13 4.84 -21.16
C LEU A 234 7.19 3.74 -21.64
N ILE A 235 7.60 2.51 -21.34
CA ILE A 235 6.81 1.29 -21.47
C ILE A 235 5.50 1.51 -20.66
N PRO A 236 4.30 1.30 -21.24
CA PRO A 236 3.08 1.32 -20.45
C PRO A 236 3.07 0.03 -19.61
N HIS A 237 3.50 0.12 -18.36
CA HIS A 237 3.26 -0.96 -17.40
C HIS A 237 1.75 -1.12 -17.24
N GLY A 238 1.25 -2.23 -17.77
CA GLY A 238 -0.14 -2.63 -17.72
C GLY A 238 -0.68 -2.72 -16.31
N HIS A 239 -1.98 -2.47 -16.21
CA HIS A 239 -2.91 -3.00 -15.20
C HIS A 239 -2.28 -3.32 -13.84
N ARG A 240 -2.07 -2.30 -12.98
CA ARG A 240 -2.12 -2.53 -11.54
C ARG A 240 -3.54 -2.98 -11.21
N LYS A 241 -3.71 -4.28 -10.98
CA LYS A 241 -4.93 -4.84 -10.40
C LYS A 241 -5.12 -4.19 -9.02
N CYS A 242 -6.11 -3.32 -8.91
CA CYS A 242 -6.61 -2.86 -7.62
C CYS A 242 -7.34 -4.06 -6.99
N HIS A 243 -6.65 -4.81 -6.14
CA HIS A 243 -7.30 -5.82 -5.33
C HIS A 243 -8.00 -5.08 -4.17
N SER A 244 -9.33 -5.07 -4.20
CA SER A 244 -10.13 -4.75 -3.02
C SER A 244 -9.90 -5.84 -1.97
N LEU A 245 -9.84 -5.47 -0.70
CA LEU A 245 -10.03 -6.43 0.40
C LEU A 245 -11.52 -6.77 0.45
N GLY A 246 -11.99 -7.48 -0.57
CA GLY A 246 -13.18 -8.29 -0.45
C GLY A 246 -12.80 -9.50 0.39
N TYR A 247 -13.34 -9.60 1.60
CA TYR A 247 -13.25 -10.82 2.40
C TYR A 247 -13.98 -11.93 1.64
N ASN A 248 -13.22 -12.88 1.11
CA ASN A 248 -13.62 -14.26 0.79
C ASN A 248 -12.39 -14.95 0.18
N PHE A 249 -11.71 -15.86 0.88
CA PHE A 249 -11.14 -17.02 0.19
C PHE A 249 -11.00 -18.25 1.10
N ILE A 250 -11.67 -19.29 0.63
CA ILE A 250 -11.54 -20.71 0.98
C ILE A 250 -10.11 -21.18 0.66
N HIS A 251 -9.55 -21.99 1.57
CA HIS A 251 -8.28 -22.72 1.49
C HIS A 251 -7.57 -22.82 0.12
N LYS A 252 -6.31 -22.36 0.09
CA LYS A 252 -5.22 -23.06 -0.62
C LYS A 252 -3.89 -22.74 0.05
N MET A 253 -3.32 -23.76 0.69
CA MET A 253 -1.98 -23.71 1.29
C MET A 253 -0.93 -23.51 0.19
N ASN A 254 -0.03 -22.55 0.39
CA ASN A 254 1.29 -22.60 -0.21
C ASN A 254 2.29 -21.99 0.78
N THR A 255 3.22 -22.82 1.23
CA THR A 255 4.22 -22.50 2.23
C THR A 255 5.26 -21.58 1.61
N ALA A 256 5.39 -20.36 2.12
CA ALA A 256 6.53 -19.49 1.87
C ALA A 256 7.03 -18.98 3.21
N GLU A 257 8.28 -19.31 3.55
CA GLU A 257 8.96 -18.79 4.74
C GLU A 257 9.14 -17.28 4.60
N PHE A 258 8.50 -16.51 5.48
CA PHE A 258 8.72 -15.08 5.59
C PHE A 258 9.11 -14.72 7.02
N LYS A 259 10.27 -14.07 7.13
CA LYS A 259 10.90 -13.65 8.37
C LYS A 259 10.10 -12.49 8.99
N SER A 260 9.69 -12.66 10.24
CA SER A 260 8.99 -11.64 11.03
C SER A 260 9.93 -10.49 11.40
N ALA A 261 9.52 -9.25 11.12
CA ALA A 261 10.27 -8.04 11.47
C ALA A 261 10.03 -7.55 12.91
N THR A 262 9.20 -8.26 13.68
CA THR A 262 8.86 -7.89 15.07
C THR A 262 9.83 -8.48 16.10
N PHE A 263 10.61 -9.50 15.72
CA PHE A 263 11.59 -10.12 16.61
C PHE A 263 12.92 -10.27 15.86
N PRO A 264 14.00 -9.57 16.25
CA PRO A 264 15.31 -9.88 15.69
C PRO A 264 15.66 -11.31 16.05
N ASN A 265 16.03 -12.09 15.03
CA ASN A 265 16.39 -13.50 15.13
C ASN A 265 17.65 -13.65 16.02
N ALA A 266 17.47 -13.79 17.33
CA ALA A 266 18.51 -14.11 18.29
C ALA A 266 18.16 -15.46 18.93
N GLY A 267 19.14 -16.36 19.00
CA GLY A 267 18.98 -17.72 19.52
C GLY A 267 18.48 -17.77 20.97
N PRO A 268 18.25 -18.99 21.50
CA PRO A 268 17.72 -19.19 22.84
C PRO A 268 18.57 -18.44 23.89
N ARG A 269 17.91 -17.76 24.83
CA ARG A 269 18.53 -16.94 25.89
C ARG A 269 18.19 -17.51 27.26
N HIS A 270 19.06 -17.27 28.24
CA HIS A 270 18.78 -17.60 29.63
C HIS A 270 17.72 -16.67 30.24
N LEU A 271 16.68 -17.25 30.82
CA LEU A 271 15.51 -16.55 31.40
C LEU A 271 15.81 -15.63 32.59
N LEU A 272 17.01 -15.70 33.19
CA LEU A 272 17.33 -14.97 34.41
C LEU A 272 18.31 -13.81 34.21
N ASP A 273 19.12 -13.81 33.14
CA ASP A 273 20.09 -12.71 32.91
C ASP A 273 20.21 -12.21 31.45
N ASP A 274 19.40 -12.72 30.53
CA ASP A 274 19.38 -12.31 29.12
C ASP A 274 20.64 -12.66 28.29
N SER A 275 21.58 -13.45 28.83
CA SER A 275 22.74 -13.94 28.09
C SER A 275 22.34 -14.92 26.97
N VAL A 276 23.05 -14.82 25.85
CA VAL A 276 22.87 -15.67 24.65
C VAL A 276 23.46 -17.06 24.90
N MET A 277 22.70 -18.13 24.67
CA MET A 277 23.24 -19.50 24.75
C MET A 277 24.19 -19.76 23.56
N GLU A 278 25.40 -20.22 23.85
CA GLU A 278 26.31 -20.72 22.82
C GLU A 278 25.84 -22.10 22.30
N PRO A 279 25.82 -22.33 20.97
CA PRO A 279 25.45 -23.62 20.42
C PRO A 279 26.57 -24.64 20.58
N HIS A 280 26.34 -25.69 21.39
CA HIS A 280 27.24 -26.84 21.48
C HIS A 280 27.22 -27.65 20.17
N VAL A 281 28.37 -27.71 19.49
CA VAL A 281 28.62 -28.66 18.40
C VAL A 281 29.05 -30.01 18.99
N PRO A 282 28.47 -31.15 18.60
CA PRO A 282 28.97 -32.45 19.03
C PRO A 282 30.19 -32.84 18.19
N SER A 283 31.36 -32.91 18.83
CA SER A 283 32.56 -33.45 18.17
C SER A 283 32.44 -34.96 18.02
N ARG A 284 32.48 -35.38 16.75
CA ARG A 284 32.55 -36.76 16.26
C ARG A 284 33.83 -37.43 16.77
N GLY A 285 33.71 -38.66 17.26
CA GLY A 285 34.75 -39.36 18.01
C GLY A 285 36.03 -39.71 17.25
N GLN A 286 37.08 -39.91 18.03
CA GLN A 286 38.21 -40.78 17.73
C GLN A 286 38.45 -41.69 18.93
N ALA A 287 38.69 -42.96 18.62
CA ALA A 287 38.90 -44.05 19.54
C ALA A 287 40.38 -44.19 19.95
N GLU A 288 40.53 -44.91 21.07
CA GLU A 288 41.67 -45.72 21.50
C GLU A 288 42.66 -45.19 22.56
N SER A 289 42.59 -45.90 23.69
CA SER A 289 43.69 -46.53 24.45
C SER A 289 44.11 -45.94 25.81
N SER A 290 43.60 -46.62 26.84
CA SER A 290 44.32 -47.26 27.96
C SER A 290 45.43 -46.48 28.72
N THR A 291 45.22 -46.24 30.02
CA THR A 291 45.84 -47.00 31.14
C THR A 291 45.61 -46.31 32.52
N LEU A 292 45.10 -47.11 33.47
CA LEU A 292 45.46 -47.24 34.90
C LEU A 292 45.70 -45.98 35.78
N SER A 293 44.92 -45.81 36.86
CA SER A 293 45.32 -46.20 38.23
C SER A 293 44.35 -45.70 39.32
N SER A 294 43.79 -46.67 40.05
CA SER A 294 43.50 -46.77 41.51
C SER A 294 43.29 -45.52 42.39
N GLY A 295 42.21 -45.57 43.18
CA GLY A 295 42.07 -44.78 44.41
C GLY A 295 40.73 -45.00 45.13
N ILE A 296 40.70 -45.96 46.05
CA ILE A 296 39.58 -46.33 46.93
C ILE A 296 39.60 -45.42 48.18
N SER A 297 38.46 -44.91 48.64
CA SER A 297 38.06 -45.01 50.07
C SER A 297 36.64 -44.51 50.35
N ILE A 298 35.89 -45.34 51.08
CA ILE A 298 34.63 -45.05 51.76
C ILE A 298 34.96 -44.55 53.16
N GLY A 299 34.24 -43.55 53.65
CA GLY A 299 34.30 -43.02 55.02
C GLY A 299 33.69 -41.64 55.11
#